data_AF-A0A399FZB5-F1
#
_entry.id   AF-A0A399FZB5-F1
#
_cell.length_a   1.000
_cell.length_b   1.000
_cell.length_c   1.000
_cell.angle_alpha   90.00
_cell.angle_beta   90.00
_cell.angle_gamma   90.00
#
_symmetry.space_group_name_H-M   'P 1'
#
loop_
_entity.id
_entity.type
_entity.pdbx_description
1 polymer ?
#
loop_
_entity_poly.entity_id
_entity_poly.type
_entity_poly.pdbx_seq_one_letter_code
_entity_poly.pdbx_strand_id
1 'polypeptide(L)'
;MRKFLVFLIFLLVLLVAADRGSHYAAESEIAKRIAQQYDMAAEPEVTIGGFPFLNQAIGGEYQEIHVVTGALTVEEVQVDRVDVTLTDVRAPFSDLLSQPNVVAGGVEGTVLLPYSELQKRLPPGVVIESENGEPRISGDLAYEGFSVSVSSRFQIEVEDDVLIVTPSDVELGEELVPMSWAQTMLAPTVQLPRLPFDLRVTEVELLPNGIQATAVGSDVQIVGSSDA
;
A
#
# COMPACT_ATOMS: atom_id res chain seq x y z
N MET A 1 8.64 -27.65 48.61
CA MET A 1 7.59 -27.14 47.71
C MET A 1 7.73 -25.63 47.42
N ARG A 2 7.76 -24.74 48.41
CA ARG A 2 7.86 -23.27 48.17
C ARG A 2 9.04 -22.81 47.30
N LYS A 3 10.25 -23.35 47.51
CA LYS A 3 11.45 -22.99 46.74
C LYS A 3 11.39 -23.43 45.27
N PHE A 4 10.78 -24.59 45.00
CA PHE A 4 10.58 -25.12 43.65
C PHE A 4 9.56 -24.28 42.87
N LEU A 5 8.47 -23.88 43.54
CA LEU A 5 7.44 -23.03 42.93
C LEU A 5 7.98 -21.62 42.60
N VAL A 6 8.81 -21.04 43.47
CA VAL A 6 9.50 -19.76 43.19
C VAL A 6 10.46 -19.89 42.01
N PHE A 7 11.23 -20.98 41.93
CA PHE A 7 12.12 -21.24 40.79
C PHE A 7 11.35 -21.40 39.47
N LEU A 8 10.21 -22.11 39.49
CA LEU A 8 9.37 -22.27 38.31
C LEU A 8 8.77 -20.95 37.83
N ILE A 9 8.28 -20.11 38.75
CA ILE A 9 7.78 -18.77 38.43
C ILE A 9 8.90 -17.91 37.84
N PHE A 10 10.09 -17.93 38.43
CA PHE A 10 11.25 -17.21 37.91
C PHE A 10 11.61 -17.65 36.48
N LEU A 11 11.60 -18.95 36.22
CA LEU A 11 11.85 -19.50 34.89
C LEU A 11 10.77 -19.07 33.88
N LEU A 12 9.50 -19.07 34.28
CA LEU A 12 8.41 -18.58 33.45
C LEU A 12 8.57 -17.09 33.13
N VAL A 13 8.94 -16.26 34.11
CA VAL A 13 9.21 -14.83 33.90
C VAL A 13 10.38 -14.62 32.94
N LEU A 14 11.47 -15.39 33.08
CA LEU A 14 12.60 -15.33 32.15
C LEU A 14 12.21 -15.74 30.73
N LEU A 15 11.40 -16.78 30.57
CA LEU A 15 10.91 -17.22 29.26
C LEU A 15 10.04 -16.14 28.60
N VAL A 16 9.14 -15.51 29.36
CA VAL A 16 8.31 -14.39 28.86
C VAL A 16 9.19 -13.20 28.47
N ALA A 17 10.21 -12.87 29.26
CA ALA A 17 11.13 -11.77 28.95
C ALA A 17 11.96 -12.06 27.69
N ALA A 18 12.46 -13.29 27.52
CA ALA A 18 13.17 -13.71 26.32
C ALA A 18 12.27 -13.66 25.07
N ASP A 19 11.04 -14.17 25.19
CA ASP A 19 10.04 -14.14 24.12
C ASP A 19 9.79 -12.73 23.60
N ARG A 20 9.53 -11.78 24.52
CA ARG A 20 9.26 -10.37 24.17
C ARG A 20 10.49 -9.62 23.69
N GLY A 21 11.67 -9.94 24.22
CA GLY A 21 12.92 -9.37 23.72
C GLY A 21 13.21 -9.79 22.28
N SER A 22 13.03 -11.07 21.96
CA SER A 22 13.22 -11.61 20.60
C SER A 22 12.18 -11.09 19.61
N HIS A 23 10.93 -10.93 20.06
CA HIS A 23 9.83 -10.37 19.28
C HIS A 23 10.15 -8.95 18.78
N TYR A 24 10.51 -8.03 19.68
CA TYR A 24 10.90 -6.66 19.32
C TYR A 24 12.15 -6.60 18.42
N ALA A 25 13.12 -7.48 18.67
CA ALA A 25 14.33 -7.54 17.84
C ALA A 25 14.02 -7.98 16.40
N ALA A 26 13.08 -8.92 16.22
CA ALA A 26 12.65 -9.38 14.90
C ALA A 26 11.91 -8.28 14.14
N GLU A 27 10.96 -7.58 14.78
CA GLU A 27 10.25 -6.43 14.21
C GLU A 27 11.22 -5.36 13.71
N SER A 28 12.18 -4.95 14.54
CA SER A 28 13.19 -3.95 14.17
C SER A 28 14.10 -4.40 13.03
N GLU A 29 14.49 -5.67 12.98
CA GLU A 29 15.32 -6.21 11.90
C GLU A 29 14.56 -6.25 10.57
N ILE A 30 13.27 -6.63 10.58
CA ILE A 30 12.43 -6.60 9.38
C ILE A 30 12.25 -5.16 8.89
N ALA A 31 11.95 -4.22 9.80
CA ALA A 31 11.79 -2.81 9.47
C ALA A 31 13.05 -2.25 8.77
N LYS A 32 14.24 -2.53 9.32
CA LYS A 32 15.53 -2.13 8.72
C LYS A 32 15.74 -2.69 7.32
N ARG A 33 15.41 -3.97 7.09
CA ARG A 33 15.56 -4.60 5.78
C ARG A 33 14.63 -3.99 4.74
N ILE A 34 13.37 -3.74 5.11
CA ILE A 34 12.41 -3.06 4.23
C ILE A 34 12.93 -1.66 3.89
N ALA A 35 13.37 -0.88 4.90
CA ALA A 35 13.91 0.45 4.68
C ALA A 35 15.12 0.45 3.75
N GLN A 36 16.04 -0.52 3.90
CA GLN A 36 17.21 -0.65 3.02
C GLN A 36 16.85 -1.07 1.59
N GLN A 37 15.89 -1.99 1.44
CA GLN A 37 15.47 -2.50 0.13
C GLN A 37 14.78 -1.42 -0.71
N TYR A 38 14.00 -0.55 -0.08
CA TYR A 38 13.25 0.52 -0.75
C TYR A 38 13.88 1.92 -0.58
N ASP A 39 15.12 2.00 -0.11
CA ASP A 39 15.88 3.25 0.14
C ASP A 39 15.06 4.31 0.92
N MET A 40 14.36 3.85 1.96
CA MET A 40 13.45 4.69 2.73
C MET A 40 14.20 5.59 3.71
N ALA A 41 13.78 6.84 3.84
CA ALA A 41 14.35 7.79 4.79
C ALA A 41 14.05 7.44 6.26
N ALA A 42 12.94 6.74 6.51
CA ALA A 42 12.51 6.31 7.84
C ALA A 42 12.13 4.82 7.81
N GLU A 43 12.42 4.12 8.91
CA GLU A 43 12.01 2.72 9.08
C GLU A 43 10.48 2.61 9.15
N PRO A 44 9.87 1.63 8.48
CA PRO A 44 8.45 1.34 8.62
C PRO A 44 8.15 0.75 10.01
N GLU A 45 6.89 0.85 10.42
CA GLU A 45 6.40 0.14 11.60
C GLU A 45 6.08 -1.30 11.20
N VAL A 46 6.64 -2.26 11.92
CA VAL A 46 6.40 -3.68 11.71
C VAL A 46 5.92 -4.27 13.02
N THR A 47 4.77 -4.92 12.99
CA THR A 47 4.20 -5.63 14.14
C THR A 47 4.04 -7.10 13.78
N ILE A 48 4.60 -7.99 14.59
CA ILE A 48 4.38 -9.43 14.48
C ILE A 48 3.31 -9.83 15.49
N GLY A 49 2.19 -10.33 15.00
CA GLY A 49 1.10 -10.83 15.82
C GLY A 49 1.39 -12.21 16.44
N GLY A 50 0.50 -12.61 17.34
CA GLY A 50 0.53 -13.94 17.98
C GLY A 50 1.44 -14.05 19.20
N PHE A 51 1.13 -15.02 20.07
CA PHE A 51 1.89 -15.30 21.29
C PHE A 51 1.85 -16.80 21.63
N PRO A 52 2.98 -17.42 22.06
CA PRO A 52 4.32 -16.84 22.20
C PRO A 52 5.09 -16.75 20.88
N PHE A 53 5.86 -15.68 20.69
CA PHE A 53 6.64 -15.44 19.47
C PHE A 53 7.68 -16.54 19.22
N LEU A 54 8.36 -17.02 20.26
CA LEU A 54 9.38 -18.06 20.11
C LEU A 54 8.79 -19.36 19.56
N ASN A 55 7.54 -19.70 19.89
CA ASN A 55 6.88 -20.87 19.32
C ASN A 55 6.65 -20.69 17.81
N GLN A 56 6.21 -19.51 17.40
CA GLN A 56 6.03 -19.14 15.98
C GLN A 56 7.37 -19.19 15.23
N ALA A 57 8.41 -18.59 15.80
CA ALA A 57 9.74 -18.55 15.21
C ALA A 57 10.39 -19.95 15.07
N ILE A 58 10.18 -20.84 16.05
CA ILE A 58 10.65 -22.23 15.95
C ILE A 58 9.84 -23.03 14.92
N GLY A 59 8.52 -22.80 14.88
CA GLY A 59 7.64 -23.43 13.90
C GLY A 59 7.83 -22.92 12.47
N GLY A 60 8.34 -21.70 12.31
CA GLY A 60 8.40 -21.02 11.01
C GLY A 60 7.04 -20.54 10.51
N GLU A 61 6.04 -20.45 11.41
CA GLU A 61 4.67 -20.09 11.09
C GLU A 61 4.26 -18.91 11.96
N TYR A 62 3.90 -17.80 11.33
CA TYR A 62 3.54 -16.54 11.96
C TYR A 62 2.08 -16.24 11.63
N GLN A 63 1.28 -15.99 12.67
CA GLN A 63 -0.16 -15.80 12.50
C GLN A 63 -0.49 -14.55 11.70
N GLU A 64 0.19 -13.45 12.02
CA GLU A 64 -0.07 -12.15 11.43
C GLU A 64 1.21 -11.32 11.43
N ILE A 65 1.47 -10.61 10.33
CA ILE A 65 2.52 -9.60 10.24
C ILE A 65 1.89 -8.36 9.64
N HIS A 66 1.92 -7.26 10.38
CA HIS A 66 1.40 -5.97 9.95
C HIS A 66 2.57 -5.03 9.66
N VAL A 67 2.57 -4.40 8.49
CA VAL A 67 3.62 -3.49 8.02
C VAL A 67 2.99 -2.18 7.60
N VAL A 68 3.43 -1.09 8.19
CA VAL A 68 3.00 0.26 7.87
C VAL A 68 4.20 1.09 7.46
N THR A 69 4.18 1.58 6.23
CA THR A 69 5.25 2.42 5.69
C THR A 69 4.79 3.86 5.54
N GLY A 70 5.74 4.78 5.63
CA GLY A 70 5.56 6.13 5.08
C GLY A 70 5.76 6.15 3.56
N ALA A 71 6.07 7.33 3.04
CA ALA A 71 6.26 7.53 1.62
C ALA A 71 7.45 6.71 1.08
N LEU A 72 7.23 6.06 -0.07
CA LEU A 72 8.25 5.31 -0.80
C LEU A 72 7.93 5.31 -2.29
N THR A 73 8.86 4.83 -3.11
CA THR A 73 8.67 4.72 -4.56
C THR A 73 8.77 3.25 -4.98
N VAL A 74 7.76 2.74 -5.68
CA VAL A 74 7.74 1.39 -6.26
C VAL A 74 7.59 1.53 -7.76
N GLU A 75 8.52 0.97 -8.55
CA GLU A 75 8.45 0.97 -10.02
C GLU A 75 8.13 2.37 -10.62
N GLU A 76 8.82 3.41 -10.14
CA GLU A 76 8.63 4.82 -10.55
C GLU A 76 7.31 5.50 -10.11
N VAL A 77 6.46 4.78 -9.38
CA VAL A 77 5.23 5.32 -8.78
C VAL A 77 5.49 5.72 -7.33
N GLN A 78 5.24 6.99 -7.01
CA GLN A 78 5.28 7.45 -5.63
C GLN A 78 4.03 7.02 -4.88
N VAL A 79 4.20 6.48 -3.68
CA VAL A 79 3.11 6.20 -2.74
C VAL A 79 3.40 6.92 -1.43
N ASP A 80 2.38 7.50 -0.81
CA ASP A 80 2.52 8.26 0.42
C ASP A 80 2.45 7.36 1.66
N ARG A 81 1.71 6.25 1.56
CA ARG A 81 1.54 5.27 2.63
C ARG A 81 1.25 3.90 2.04
N VAL A 82 1.83 2.87 2.64
CA VAL A 82 1.49 1.46 2.42
C VAL A 82 1.14 0.85 3.77
N ASP A 83 0.03 0.13 3.83
CA ASP A 83 -0.47 -0.53 5.03
C ASP A 83 -0.84 -1.97 4.66
N VAL A 84 -0.05 -2.95 5.10
CA VAL A 84 -0.17 -4.34 4.65
C VAL A 84 -0.27 -5.28 5.84
N THR A 85 -1.28 -6.14 5.80
CA THR A 85 -1.47 -7.23 6.74
C THR A 85 -1.28 -8.55 6.02
N LEU A 86 -0.30 -9.33 6.48
CA LEU A 86 -0.04 -10.69 6.05
C LEU A 86 -0.58 -11.64 7.10
N THR A 87 -1.29 -12.69 6.69
CA THR A 87 -1.83 -13.73 7.58
C THR A 87 -1.33 -15.11 7.19
N ASP A 88 -1.22 -16.00 8.16
CA ASP A 88 -0.73 -17.38 7.99
C ASP A 88 0.61 -17.44 7.24
N VAL A 89 1.58 -16.64 7.70
CA VAL A 89 2.89 -16.49 7.05
C VAL A 89 3.79 -17.67 7.39
N ARG A 90 4.20 -18.40 6.37
CA ARG A 90 5.17 -19.49 6.43
C ARG A 90 6.55 -18.98 6.02
N ALA A 91 7.46 -18.91 6.97
CA ALA A 91 8.86 -18.53 6.79
C ALA A 91 9.77 -19.42 7.67
N PRO A 92 9.95 -20.70 7.31
CA PRO A 92 10.78 -21.62 8.08
C PRO A 92 12.25 -21.24 8.07
N PHE A 93 12.89 -21.31 9.24
CA PHE A 93 14.28 -20.90 9.42
C PHE A 93 15.28 -21.70 8.56
N SER A 94 14.95 -22.95 8.22
CA SER A 94 15.73 -23.79 7.31
C SER A 94 15.87 -23.19 5.91
N ASP A 95 14.84 -22.48 5.47
CA ASP A 95 14.72 -21.98 4.11
C ASP A 95 15.43 -20.62 4.03
N LEU A 96 15.35 -19.79 5.08
CA LEU A 96 16.08 -18.52 5.19
C LEU A 96 17.60 -18.67 5.02
N LEU A 97 18.17 -19.82 5.35
CA LEU A 97 19.61 -20.09 5.25
C LEU A 97 20.04 -20.66 3.89
N SER A 98 19.11 -21.20 3.11
CA SER A 98 19.41 -21.95 1.88
C SER A 98 18.84 -21.24 0.65
N GLN A 99 17.52 -21.02 0.65
CA GLN A 99 16.73 -20.34 -0.37
C GLN A 99 15.54 -19.69 0.36
N PRO A 100 15.59 -18.38 0.64
CA PRO A 100 14.55 -17.74 1.43
C PRO A 100 13.20 -17.91 0.73
N ASN A 101 12.30 -18.68 1.35
CA ASN A 101 10.94 -18.90 0.88
C ASN A 101 9.98 -18.38 1.95
N VAL A 102 9.23 -17.34 1.60
CA VAL A 102 8.23 -16.72 2.48
C VAL A 102 6.92 -16.70 1.75
N VAL A 103 5.91 -17.36 2.30
CA VAL A 103 4.56 -17.45 1.72
C VAL A 103 3.55 -16.97 2.75
N ALA A 104 2.68 -16.04 2.38
CA ALA A 104 1.54 -15.62 3.18
C ALA A 104 0.28 -16.34 2.69
N GLY A 105 -0.49 -16.95 3.60
CA GLY A 105 -1.78 -17.55 3.25
C GLY A 105 -2.79 -16.50 2.77
N GLY A 106 -2.77 -15.31 3.37
CA GLY A 106 -3.58 -14.17 2.96
C GLY A 106 -2.81 -12.86 3.05
N VAL A 107 -3.13 -11.94 2.13
CA VAL A 107 -2.58 -10.59 2.09
C VAL A 107 -3.73 -9.61 1.88
N GLU A 108 -3.77 -8.58 2.71
CA GLU A 108 -4.61 -7.40 2.52
C GLU A 108 -3.69 -6.18 2.58
N GLY A 109 -3.74 -5.34 1.54
CA GLY A 109 -2.86 -4.19 1.41
C GLY A 109 -3.66 -2.96 1.01
N THR A 110 -3.45 -1.86 1.72
CA THR A 110 -3.96 -0.54 1.40
C THR A 110 -2.81 0.37 1.00
N VAL A 111 -2.95 1.07 -0.12
CA VAL A 111 -1.99 2.04 -0.63
C VAL A 111 -2.64 3.39 -0.79
N LEU A 112 -1.96 4.44 -0.36
CA LEU A 112 -2.35 5.83 -0.62
C LEU A 112 -1.45 6.42 -1.69
N LEU A 113 -2.03 6.71 -2.85
CA LEU A 113 -1.36 7.36 -3.97
C LEU A 113 -1.63 8.87 -3.94
N PRO A 114 -0.60 9.72 -3.97
CA PRO A 114 -0.79 11.15 -4.07
C PRO A 114 -1.40 11.52 -5.44
N TYR A 115 -2.21 12.58 -5.46
CA TYR A 115 -2.83 13.04 -6.70
C TYR A 115 -1.83 13.45 -7.79
N SER A 116 -0.59 13.76 -7.41
CA SER A 116 0.49 14.03 -8.37
C SER A 116 0.70 12.87 -9.35
N GLU A 117 0.50 11.62 -8.94
CA GLU A 117 0.61 10.46 -9.84
C GLU A 117 -0.50 10.44 -10.89
N LEU A 118 -1.74 10.78 -10.50
CA LEU A 118 -2.84 10.89 -11.44
C LEU A 118 -2.69 12.12 -12.35
N GLN A 119 -2.19 13.24 -11.82
CA GLN A 119 -1.92 14.46 -12.58
C GLN A 119 -0.93 14.24 -13.73
N LYS A 120 0.04 13.33 -13.59
CA LYS A 120 0.95 12.94 -14.70
C LYS A 120 0.21 12.37 -15.91
N ARG A 121 -1.04 11.93 -15.75
CA ARG A 121 -1.90 11.39 -16.81
C ARG A 121 -2.89 12.41 -17.36
N LEU A 122 -3.00 13.58 -16.73
CA LEU A 122 -3.85 14.67 -17.19
C LEU A 122 -3.12 15.59 -18.18
N PRO A 123 -3.86 16.39 -18.97
CA PRO A 123 -3.26 17.38 -19.86
C PRO A 123 -2.41 18.41 -19.08
N PRO A 124 -1.35 18.96 -19.70
CA PRO A 124 -0.57 20.03 -19.09
C PRO A 124 -1.44 21.22 -18.68
N GLY A 125 -1.17 21.80 -17.51
CA GLY A 125 -1.93 22.93 -16.97
C GLY A 125 -3.12 22.54 -16.10
N VAL A 126 -3.39 21.24 -15.97
CA VAL A 126 -4.42 20.69 -15.09
C VAL A 126 -3.79 20.14 -13.81
N VAL A 127 -4.39 20.47 -12.67
CA VAL A 127 -4.01 19.98 -11.34
C VAL A 127 -5.21 19.34 -10.66
N ILE A 128 -4.93 18.56 -9.61
CA ILE A 128 -5.94 18.03 -8.70
C ILE A 128 -5.61 18.55 -7.31
N GLU A 129 -6.53 19.30 -6.73
CA GLU A 129 -6.38 19.88 -5.39
C GLU A 129 -7.60 19.56 -4.54
N SER A 130 -7.45 19.62 -3.22
CA SER A 130 -8.58 19.46 -2.31
C SER A 130 -9.27 20.80 -2.11
N GLU A 131 -10.57 20.87 -2.43
CA GLU A 131 -11.44 22.00 -2.18
C GLU A 131 -12.54 21.58 -1.20
N ASN A 132 -12.62 22.22 -0.03
CA ASN A 132 -13.58 21.87 1.04
C ASN A 132 -13.53 20.41 1.51
N GLY A 133 -12.37 19.74 1.40
CA GLY A 133 -12.19 18.35 1.79
C GLY A 133 -12.54 17.34 0.69
N GLU A 134 -12.86 17.79 -0.52
CA GLU A 134 -13.10 16.93 -1.67
C GLU A 134 -12.11 17.24 -2.79
N PRO A 135 -11.62 16.21 -3.51
CA PRO A 135 -10.70 16.45 -4.62
C PRO A 135 -11.42 17.05 -5.82
N ARG A 136 -10.78 18.03 -6.44
CA ARG A 136 -11.29 18.72 -7.62
C ARG A 136 -10.18 18.86 -8.66
N ILE A 137 -10.51 18.54 -9.91
CA ILE A 137 -9.66 18.84 -11.06
C ILE A 137 -9.88 20.30 -11.43
N SER A 138 -8.80 21.06 -11.61
CA SER A 138 -8.88 22.45 -12.05
C SER A 138 -7.69 22.83 -12.92
N GLY A 139 -7.83 23.82 -13.78
CA GLY A 139 -6.72 24.33 -14.57
C GLY A 139 -7.14 25.01 -15.87
N ASP A 140 -6.17 25.15 -16.75
CA ASP A 140 -6.32 25.78 -18.06
C ASP A 140 -6.03 24.76 -19.17
N LEU A 141 -7.01 24.50 -20.03
CA LEU A 141 -6.88 23.62 -21.19
C LEU A 141 -6.79 24.42 -22.49
N ALA A 142 -5.95 23.96 -23.41
CA ALA A 142 -5.85 24.56 -24.74
C ALA A 142 -6.94 24.03 -25.68
N TYR A 143 -7.81 24.91 -26.16
CA TYR A 143 -8.84 24.63 -27.17
C TYR A 143 -8.68 25.55 -28.38
N GLU A 144 -8.38 25.00 -29.56
CA GLU A 144 -8.18 25.76 -30.80
C GLU A 144 -7.18 26.94 -30.68
N GLY A 145 -6.20 26.83 -29.78
CA GLY A 145 -5.19 27.88 -29.53
C GLY A 145 -5.58 28.92 -28.47
N PHE A 146 -6.75 28.79 -27.84
CA PHE A 146 -7.18 29.59 -26.71
C PHE A 146 -7.05 28.82 -25.39
N SER A 147 -6.85 29.56 -24.29
CA SER A 147 -6.84 29.00 -22.94
C SER A 147 -8.27 28.99 -22.38
N VAL A 148 -8.73 27.82 -21.94
CA VAL A 148 -10.07 27.64 -21.38
C VAL A 148 -9.91 27.14 -19.95
N SER A 149 -10.36 27.95 -18.99
CA SER A 149 -10.39 27.52 -17.60
C SER A 149 -11.44 26.42 -17.44
N VAL A 150 -11.04 25.33 -16.77
CA VAL A 150 -11.89 24.19 -16.47
C VAL A 150 -11.83 23.85 -14.99
N SER A 151 -12.95 23.39 -14.46
CA SER A 151 -12.99 22.79 -13.13
C SER A 151 -14.01 21.67 -13.08
N SER A 152 -13.72 20.57 -12.39
CA SER A 152 -14.65 19.44 -12.29
C SER A 152 -14.43 18.61 -11.04
N ARG A 153 -15.50 18.02 -10.51
CA ARG A 153 -15.41 16.83 -9.67
C ARG A 153 -15.03 15.63 -10.54
N PHE A 154 -14.71 14.51 -9.90
CA PHE A 154 -14.49 13.26 -10.59
C PHE A 154 -14.78 12.07 -9.68
N GLN A 155 -15.07 10.95 -10.31
CA GLN A 155 -15.19 9.65 -9.68
C GLN A 155 -14.11 8.73 -10.23
N ILE A 156 -13.70 7.74 -9.43
CA ILE A 156 -12.75 6.71 -9.84
C ILE A 156 -13.43 5.36 -9.70
N GLU A 157 -13.31 4.56 -10.73
CA GLU A 157 -13.70 3.15 -10.74
C GLU A 157 -12.54 2.31 -11.27
N VAL A 158 -12.50 1.03 -10.89
CA VAL A 158 -11.56 0.06 -11.45
C VAL A 158 -12.35 -1.05 -12.12
N GLU A 159 -12.14 -1.22 -13.42
CA GLU A 159 -12.74 -2.29 -14.23
C GLU A 159 -11.62 -3.02 -14.98
N ASP A 160 -11.51 -4.34 -14.80
CA ASP A 160 -10.53 -5.19 -15.47
C ASP A 160 -9.08 -4.63 -15.45
N ASP A 161 -8.60 -4.25 -14.25
CA ASP A 161 -7.28 -3.63 -14.01
C ASP A 161 -7.08 -2.25 -14.67
N VAL A 162 -8.15 -1.61 -15.15
CA VAL A 162 -8.13 -0.25 -15.69
C VAL A 162 -8.77 0.68 -14.67
N LEU A 163 -8.01 1.65 -14.20
CA LEU A 163 -8.52 2.77 -13.42
C LEU A 163 -9.16 3.78 -14.38
N ILE A 164 -10.46 3.99 -14.22
CA ILE A 164 -11.29 4.86 -15.04
C ILE A 164 -11.62 6.10 -14.21
N VAL A 165 -11.19 7.27 -14.70
CA VAL A 165 -11.56 8.56 -14.11
C VAL A 165 -12.73 9.14 -14.90
N THR A 166 -13.84 9.40 -14.21
CA THR A 166 -15.03 9.99 -14.82
C THR A 166 -15.26 11.39 -14.24
N PRO A 167 -15.05 12.47 -15.03
CA PRO A 167 -15.33 13.82 -14.57
C PRO A 167 -16.84 14.04 -14.39
N SER A 168 -17.20 14.79 -13.36
CA SER A 168 -18.57 15.20 -13.02
C SER A 168 -18.60 16.68 -12.67
N ASP A 169 -19.76 17.32 -12.76
CA ASP A 169 -19.93 18.75 -12.47
C ASP A 169 -18.88 19.65 -13.18
N VAL A 170 -18.70 19.42 -14.48
CA VAL A 170 -17.72 20.17 -15.29
C VAL A 170 -18.19 21.61 -15.51
N GLU A 171 -17.36 22.55 -15.10
CA GLU A 171 -17.51 23.98 -15.28
C GLU A 171 -16.45 24.50 -16.25
N LEU A 172 -16.87 25.36 -17.19
CA LEU A 172 -16.00 25.98 -18.18
C LEU A 172 -16.10 27.50 -18.05
N GLY A 173 -14.95 28.16 -18.17
CA GLY A 173 -14.88 29.63 -18.20
C GLY A 173 -15.46 30.24 -19.47
N GLU A 174 -15.56 29.47 -20.56
CA GLU A 174 -15.97 29.95 -21.88
C GLU A 174 -17.18 29.17 -22.43
N GLU A 175 -18.27 29.87 -22.72
CA GLU A 175 -19.54 29.27 -23.16
C GLU A 175 -19.47 28.60 -24.56
N LEU A 176 -18.54 29.03 -25.40
CA LEU A 176 -18.41 28.56 -26.79
C LEU A 176 -17.73 27.19 -26.89
N VAL A 177 -17.16 26.68 -25.81
CA VAL A 177 -16.38 25.44 -25.80
C VAL A 177 -17.32 24.25 -25.51
N PRO A 178 -17.33 23.20 -26.35
CA PRO A 178 -18.17 22.04 -26.10
C PRO A 178 -17.81 21.33 -24.79
N MET A 179 -18.77 21.15 -23.88
CA MET A 179 -18.55 20.45 -22.61
C MET A 179 -18.03 19.01 -22.80
N SER A 180 -18.48 18.32 -23.84
CA SER A 180 -18.03 16.95 -24.15
C SER A 180 -16.52 16.87 -24.45
N TRP A 181 -15.93 17.93 -25.00
CA TRP A 181 -14.49 18.00 -25.21
C TRP A 181 -13.76 18.02 -23.86
N ALA A 182 -14.18 18.88 -22.94
CA ALA A 182 -13.57 18.96 -21.61
C ALA A 182 -13.72 17.64 -20.84
N GLN A 183 -14.90 17.02 -20.88
CA GLN A 183 -15.12 15.69 -20.28
C GLN A 183 -14.15 14.63 -20.84
N THR A 184 -13.92 14.63 -22.16
CA THR A 184 -12.98 13.70 -22.79
C THR A 184 -11.54 13.96 -22.34
N MET A 185 -11.14 15.23 -22.24
CA MET A 185 -9.78 15.62 -21.85
C MET A 185 -9.49 15.34 -20.36
N LEU A 186 -10.52 15.33 -19.51
CA LEU A 186 -10.43 15.10 -18.07
C LEU A 186 -10.77 13.67 -17.65
N ALA A 187 -10.90 12.74 -18.61
CA ALA A 187 -11.22 11.33 -18.36
C ALA A 187 -10.03 10.42 -18.73
N PRO A 188 -8.87 10.53 -18.06
CA PRO A 188 -7.77 9.61 -18.32
C PRO A 188 -8.15 8.19 -17.90
N THR A 189 -7.81 7.22 -18.76
CA THR A 189 -7.82 5.80 -18.40
C THR A 189 -6.40 5.36 -18.11
N VAL A 190 -6.18 4.77 -16.93
CA VAL A 190 -4.84 4.34 -16.49
C VAL A 190 -4.85 2.83 -16.35
N GLN A 191 -4.01 2.15 -17.13
CA GLN A 191 -3.76 0.73 -16.91
C GLN A 191 -3.00 0.57 -15.59
N LEU A 192 -3.58 -0.15 -14.64
CA LEU A 192 -2.88 -0.51 -13.43
C LEU A 192 -1.74 -1.48 -13.78
N PRO A 193 -0.56 -1.34 -13.15
CA PRO A 193 0.49 -2.34 -13.30
C PRO A 193 -0.04 -3.69 -12.82
N ARG A 194 0.48 -4.78 -13.40
CA ARG A 194 0.15 -6.12 -12.88
C ARG A 194 0.66 -6.18 -11.46
N LEU A 195 -0.26 -6.30 -10.52
CA LEU A 195 0.12 -6.41 -9.12
C LEU A 195 0.86 -7.74 -8.92
N PRO A 196 1.91 -7.74 -8.09
CA PRO A 196 2.61 -8.98 -7.79
C PRO A 196 1.67 -9.95 -7.07
N PHE A 197 1.92 -11.25 -7.23
CA PHE A 197 1.26 -12.31 -6.46
C PHE A 197 -0.26 -12.42 -6.67
N ASP A 198 -0.75 -12.09 -7.86
CA ASP A 198 -2.18 -12.13 -8.23
C ASP A 198 -3.08 -11.31 -7.29
N LEU A 199 -2.52 -10.27 -6.65
CA LEU A 199 -3.28 -9.31 -5.87
C LEU A 199 -4.35 -8.66 -6.74
N ARG A 200 -5.55 -8.52 -6.19
CA ARG A 200 -6.69 -7.90 -6.89
C ARG A 200 -7.14 -6.68 -6.12
N VAL A 201 -7.25 -5.56 -6.82
CA VAL A 201 -7.86 -4.35 -6.26
C VAL A 201 -9.35 -4.62 -6.05
N THR A 202 -9.80 -4.46 -4.81
CA THR A 202 -11.19 -4.69 -4.41
C THR A 202 -11.94 -3.40 -4.14
N GLU A 203 -11.22 -2.34 -3.79
CA GLU A 203 -11.81 -1.06 -3.42
C GLU A 203 -10.87 0.08 -3.81
N VAL A 204 -11.46 1.19 -4.26
CA VAL A 204 -10.77 2.45 -4.50
C VAL A 204 -11.62 3.59 -3.95
N GLU A 205 -11.01 4.44 -3.14
CA GLU A 205 -11.66 5.58 -2.48
C GLU A 205 -10.88 6.87 -2.76
N LEU A 206 -11.61 7.96 -2.93
CA LEU A 206 -11.05 9.30 -3.04
C LEU A 206 -10.95 9.93 -1.65
N LEU A 207 -9.73 10.23 -1.22
CA LEU A 207 -9.46 10.94 0.02
C LEU A 207 -9.03 12.40 -0.27
N PRO A 208 -9.08 13.31 0.72
CA PRO A 208 -8.67 14.69 0.51
C PRO A 208 -7.22 14.84 0.02
N ASN A 209 -6.34 13.90 0.39
CA ASN A 209 -4.90 13.94 0.10
C ASN A 209 -4.44 12.94 -0.98
N GLY A 210 -5.32 12.10 -1.52
CA GLY A 210 -4.93 11.13 -2.53
C GLY A 210 -5.99 10.10 -2.83
N ILE A 211 -5.59 9.07 -3.58
CA ILE A 211 -6.42 7.94 -3.96
C ILE A 211 -5.99 6.77 -3.07
N GLN A 212 -6.91 6.23 -2.28
CA GLN A 212 -6.67 5.02 -1.52
C GLN A 212 -7.15 3.82 -2.34
N ALA A 213 -6.30 2.80 -2.49
CA ALA A 213 -6.68 1.54 -3.12
C ALA A 213 -6.40 0.38 -2.16
N THR A 214 -7.37 -0.53 -2.06
CA THR A 214 -7.25 -1.76 -1.27
C THR A 214 -7.15 -2.95 -2.21
N ALA A 215 -6.19 -3.83 -1.97
CA ALA A 215 -5.98 -5.05 -2.71
C ALA A 215 -5.85 -6.26 -1.79
N VAL A 216 -6.36 -7.40 -2.24
CA VAL A 216 -6.30 -8.67 -1.51
C VAL A 216 -5.68 -9.78 -2.36
N GLY A 217 -5.04 -10.74 -1.69
CA GLY A 217 -4.45 -11.92 -2.31
C GLY A 217 -4.42 -13.10 -1.37
N SER A 218 -4.24 -14.29 -1.94
CA SER A 218 -4.15 -15.56 -1.20
C SER A 218 -2.97 -16.38 -1.72
N ASP A 219 -2.31 -17.12 -0.83
CA ASP A 219 -1.13 -17.94 -1.14
C ASP A 219 -0.02 -17.15 -1.87
N VAL A 220 0.29 -15.98 -1.31
CA VAL A 220 1.20 -14.99 -1.88
C VAL A 220 2.66 -15.31 -1.52
N GLN A 221 3.52 -15.51 -2.52
CA GLN A 221 4.96 -15.75 -2.32
C GLN A 221 5.74 -14.44 -2.17
N ILE A 222 5.96 -13.97 -0.95
CA ILE A 222 6.64 -12.70 -0.65
C ILE A 222 8.13 -12.73 -1.02
N VAL A 223 8.82 -13.84 -0.75
CA VAL A 223 10.25 -14.03 -1.07
C VAL A 223 10.47 -15.45 -1.59
N GLY A 224 11.25 -15.58 -2.66
CA GLY A 224 11.57 -16.84 -3.33
C GLY A 224 11.61 -16.63 -4.85
N SER A 225 12.40 -17.42 -5.58
CA SER A 225 12.31 -17.41 -7.05
C SER A 225 10.94 -17.98 -7.46
N SER A 226 10.19 -17.22 -8.24
CA SER A 226 9.12 -17.74 -9.06
C SER A 226 9.74 -18.66 -10.11
N ASP A 227 9.99 -19.91 -9.74
CA ASP A 227 10.37 -20.92 -10.72
C ASP A 227 9.11 -21.35 -11.49
N ALA A 228 9.09 -20.92 -12.76
CA ALA A 228 8.31 -21.37 -13.93
C ALA A 228 6.98 -20.66 -14.24
#